data_AF-A0A0H1AG30-F1
#
_entry.id   AF-A0A0H1AG30-F1
#
_cell.length_a   1.000
_cell.length_b   1.000
_cell.length_c   1.000
_cell.angle_alpha   90.00
_cell.angle_beta   90.00
_cell.angle_gamma   90.00
#
_symmetry.space_group_name_H-M   'P 1'
#
loop_
_entity.id
_entity.type
_entity.pdbx_description
1 polymer ?
#
loop_
_entity_poly.entity_id
_entity_poly.type
_entity_poly.pdbx_seq_one_letter_code
_entity_poly.pdbx_strand_id
1 'polypeptide(L)'
;MLVALYYAARTGLAAGVSGQAGWGPVYAAANMALLHAGIGIGLSSLQDPTRTQNAFSRRVWEDPRKGRWMLGLMAAYALGAMALGLVGAYVAGDPVVAQLSLGLLAFGLGMVGLLKTAMEMREHHRLDRNPPRAADATMVPAR
;
A
#
# COMPACT_ATOMS: atom_id res chain seq x y z
N MET A 1 4.33 -6.58 8.88
CA MET A 1 5.01 -5.29 8.61
C MET A 1 6.41 -5.23 9.20
N LEU A 2 6.64 -5.52 10.50
CA LEU A 2 7.98 -5.49 11.11
C LEU A 2 9.02 -6.33 10.36
N VAL A 3 8.64 -7.54 9.93
CA VAL A 3 9.52 -8.42 9.13
C VAL A 3 9.87 -7.79 7.77
N ALA A 4 8.92 -7.12 7.13
CA ALA A 4 9.17 -6.42 5.86
C ALA A 4 10.15 -5.26 6.05
N LEU A 5 10.01 -4.48 7.14
CA LEU A 5 10.92 -3.39 7.48
C LEU A 5 12.33 -3.91 7.80
N TYR A 6 12.43 -5.03 8.50
CA TYR A 6 13.72 -5.70 8.73
C TYR A 6 14.42 -6.05 7.41
N TYR A 7 13.71 -6.67 6.46
CA TYR A 7 14.30 -7.00 5.16
C TYR A 7 14.56 -5.77 4.27
N ALA A 8 13.77 -4.71 4.39
CA ALA A 8 14.03 -3.44 3.73
C ALA A 8 15.33 -2.80 4.23
N ALA A 9 15.53 -2.76 5.56
CA ALA A 9 16.78 -2.30 6.15
C ALA A 9 17.97 -3.17 5.72
N ARG A 10 17.78 -4.50 5.71
CA ARG A 10 18.79 -5.45 5.24
C ARG A 10 19.17 -5.22 3.77
N THR A 11 18.21 -4.87 2.92
CA THR A 11 18.44 -4.52 1.51
C THR A 11 19.35 -3.30 1.41
N GLY A 12 19.09 -2.25 2.19
CA GLY A 12 19.92 -1.04 2.23
C GLY A 12 21.35 -1.32 2.71
N LEU A 13 21.50 -2.13 3.77
CA LEU A 13 22.82 -2.55 4.26
C LEU A 13 23.58 -3.39 3.22
N ALA A 14 22.90 -4.35 2.57
CA ALA A 14 23.50 -5.16 1.52
C ALA A 14 23.91 -4.31 0.30
N ALA A 15 23.13 -3.30 -0.06
CA ALA A 15 23.46 -2.38 -1.13
C ALA A 15 24.74 -1.59 -0.83
N GLY A 16 24.95 -1.20 0.43
CA GLY A 16 26.16 -0.48 0.88
C GLY A 16 27.47 -1.27 0.71
N VAL A 17 27.41 -2.61 0.74
CA VAL A 17 28.58 -3.49 0.55
C VAL A 17 28.58 -4.25 -0.78
N SER A 18 27.63 -3.92 -1.67
CA SER A 18 27.40 -4.64 -2.93
C SER A 18 28.58 -4.59 -3.90
N GLY A 19 29.43 -3.55 -3.82
CA GLY A 19 30.67 -3.47 -4.61
C GLY A 19 31.68 -4.59 -4.30
N GLN A 20 31.59 -5.22 -3.13
CA GLN A 20 32.44 -6.34 -2.72
C GLN A 20 31.70 -7.68 -2.74
N ALA A 21 30.43 -7.69 -2.34
CA ALA A 21 29.63 -8.91 -2.16
C ALA A 21 28.71 -9.25 -3.34
N GLY A 22 28.65 -8.39 -4.36
CA GLY A 22 27.73 -8.52 -5.50
C GLY A 22 26.28 -8.13 -5.16
N TRP A 23 25.41 -8.17 -6.17
CA TRP A 23 24.01 -7.73 -6.06
C TRP A 23 23.02 -8.82 -5.62
N GLY A 24 23.42 -10.10 -5.67
CA GLY A 24 22.55 -11.22 -5.28
C GLY A 24 21.90 -11.07 -3.90
N PRO A 25 22.68 -10.75 -2.84
CA PRO A 25 22.13 -10.54 -1.50
C PRO A 25 21.14 -9.37 -1.42
N VAL A 26 21.33 -8.32 -2.24
CA VAL A 26 20.44 -7.16 -2.31
C VAL A 26 19.08 -7.59 -2.86
N TYR A 27 19.07 -8.30 -3.98
CA TYR A 27 17.83 -8.78 -4.60
C TYR A 27 17.10 -9.79 -3.73
N ALA A 28 17.81 -10.70 -3.06
CA ALA A 28 17.20 -11.65 -2.13
C ALA A 28 16.52 -10.96 -0.94
N ALA A 29 17.19 -9.97 -0.33
CA ALA A 29 16.61 -9.19 0.77
C ALA A 29 15.43 -8.34 0.29
N ALA A 30 15.53 -7.72 -0.88
CA ALA A 30 14.47 -6.91 -1.47
C ALA A 30 13.23 -7.75 -1.77
N ASN A 31 13.41 -8.96 -2.33
CA ASN A 31 12.32 -9.89 -2.58
C ASN A 31 11.57 -10.24 -1.29
N MET A 32 12.31 -10.57 -0.22
CA MET A 32 11.70 -10.85 1.08
C MET A 32 10.97 -9.64 1.65
N ALA A 33 11.52 -8.43 1.49
CA ALA A 33 10.83 -7.21 1.89
C ALA A 33 9.50 -7.05 1.17
N LEU A 34 9.48 -7.23 -0.16
CA LEU A 34 8.28 -7.11 -1.01
C LEU A 34 7.22 -8.15 -0.65
N LEU A 35 7.61 -9.43 -0.50
CA LEU A 35 6.71 -10.51 -0.11
C LEU A 35 6.03 -10.22 1.24
N HIS A 36 6.82 -9.89 2.26
CA HIS A 36 6.28 -9.64 3.60
C HIS A 36 5.51 -8.32 3.70
N ALA A 37 5.87 -7.32 2.88
CA ALA A 37 5.10 -6.10 2.75
C ALA A 37 3.74 -6.38 2.12
N GLY A 38 3.70 -7.14 1.01
CA GLY A 38 2.46 -7.56 0.36
C GLY A 38 1.51 -8.29 1.31
N ILE A 39 2.02 -9.29 2.05
CA ILE A 39 1.25 -10.00 3.07
C ILE A 39 0.76 -9.04 4.16
N GLY A 40 1.66 -8.22 4.71
CA GLY A 40 1.32 -7.30 5.81
C GLY A 40 0.28 -6.25 5.41
N ILE A 41 0.39 -5.69 4.21
CA ILE A 41 -0.55 -4.71 3.67
C ILE A 41 -1.88 -5.38 3.36
N GLY A 42 -1.85 -6.55 2.71
CA GLY A 42 -3.04 -7.34 2.44
C GLY A 42 -3.82 -7.68 3.71
N LEU A 43 -3.14 -8.09 4.79
CA LEU A 43 -3.79 -8.34 6.08
C LEU A 43 -4.31 -7.04 6.73
N SER A 44 -3.60 -5.92 6.57
CA SER A 44 -4.08 -4.61 7.06
C SER A 44 -5.40 -4.18 6.40
N SER A 45 -5.73 -4.70 5.21
CA SER A 45 -7.00 -4.40 4.53
C SER A 45 -8.23 -4.96 5.26
N LEU A 46 -8.04 -5.93 6.17
CA LEU A 46 -9.10 -6.51 7.00
C LEU A 46 -9.54 -5.58 8.15
N GLN A 47 -8.88 -4.44 8.32
CA GLN A 47 -9.28 -3.44 9.31
C GLN A 47 -10.62 -2.81 8.95
N ASP A 48 -11.34 -2.34 9.97
CA ASP A 48 -12.65 -1.71 9.83
C ASP A 48 -12.59 -0.42 8.98
N PRO A 49 -13.22 -0.37 7.80
CA PRO A 49 -13.18 0.78 6.90
C PRO A 49 -14.09 1.94 7.34
N THR A 50 -14.91 1.75 8.38
CA THR A 50 -15.83 2.79 8.88
C THR A 50 -15.16 3.80 9.82
N ARG A 51 -13.91 3.56 10.21
CA ARG A 51 -13.13 4.42 11.10
C ARG A 51 -11.89 4.95 10.41
N THR A 52 -11.75 6.27 10.35
CA THR A 52 -10.47 6.91 9.99
C THR A 52 -9.62 7.06 11.25
N GLN A 53 -8.44 6.45 11.28
CA GLN A 53 -7.54 6.54 12.45
C GLN A 53 -6.89 7.91 12.63
N ASN A 54 -6.87 8.77 11.60
CA ASN A 54 -6.13 10.03 11.62
C ASN A 54 -6.95 11.17 10.97
N ALA A 55 -6.90 12.36 11.56
CA ALA A 55 -7.52 13.58 11.03
C ALA A 55 -7.02 13.93 9.62
N PHE A 56 -5.75 13.65 9.31
CA PHE A 56 -5.21 13.81 7.96
C PHE A 56 -5.89 12.86 6.96
N SER A 57 -5.99 11.57 7.32
CA SER A 57 -6.67 10.55 6.52
C SER A 57 -8.12 10.97 6.26
N ARG A 58 -8.83 11.38 7.33
CA ARG A 58 -10.20 11.88 7.25
C ARG A 58 -10.37 13.02 6.23
N ARG A 59 -9.48 14.03 6.29
CA ARG A 59 -9.50 15.17 5.36
C ARG A 59 -9.26 14.78 3.90
N VAL A 60 -8.53 13.70 3.64
CA VAL A 60 -8.31 13.17 2.28
C VAL A 60 -9.56 12.47 1.77
N TRP A 61 -10.26 11.69 2.61
CA TRP A 61 -11.43 10.90 2.20
C TRP A 61 -12.72 11.72 2.13
N GLU A 62 -12.85 12.77 2.94
CA GLU A 62 -13.98 13.70 2.91
C GLU A 62 -14.00 14.56 1.63
N ASP A 63 -12.82 14.89 1.09
CA ASP A 63 -12.68 15.70 -0.13
C ASP A 63 -12.80 14.84 -1.41
N PRO A 64 -13.76 15.14 -2.30
CA PRO A 64 -14.03 14.31 -3.48
C PRO A 64 -12.90 14.34 -4.52
N ARG A 65 -12.08 15.39 -4.57
CA ARG A 65 -10.93 15.49 -5.49
C ARG A 65 -9.74 14.72 -4.94
N LYS A 66 -9.41 14.93 -3.65
CA LYS A 66 -8.26 14.27 -3.00
C LYS A 66 -8.47 12.77 -2.86
N GLY A 67 -9.67 12.33 -2.47
CA GLY A 67 -10.00 10.91 -2.36
C GLY A 67 -9.89 10.20 -3.71
N ARG A 68 -10.36 10.80 -4.81
CA ARG A 68 -10.21 10.23 -6.17
C ARG A 68 -8.74 10.14 -6.60
N TRP A 69 -7.97 11.19 -6.35
CA TRP A 69 -6.55 11.20 -6.69
C TRP A 69 -5.77 10.15 -5.90
N MET A 70 -6.05 10.01 -4.60
CA MET A 70 -5.45 8.99 -3.75
C MET A 70 -5.77 7.57 -4.23
N LEU A 71 -7.04 7.28 -4.57
CA LEU A 71 -7.43 6.00 -5.13
C LEU A 71 -6.72 5.72 -6.46
N GLY A 72 -6.60 6.73 -7.33
CA GLY A 72 -5.86 6.61 -8.59
C GLY A 72 -4.38 6.30 -8.37
N LEU A 73 -3.74 6.96 -7.41
CA LEU A 73 -2.34 6.72 -7.05
C LEU A 73 -2.14 5.30 -6.50
N MET A 74 -3.02 4.86 -5.60
CA MET A 74 -2.97 3.51 -5.04
C MET A 74 -3.19 2.43 -6.11
N ALA A 75 -4.14 2.66 -7.03
CA ALA A 75 -4.37 1.77 -8.17
C ALA A 75 -3.16 1.73 -9.10
N ALA A 76 -2.55 2.87 -9.40
CA ALA A 76 -1.34 2.93 -10.22
C ALA A 76 -0.17 2.16 -9.58
N TYR A 77 0.04 2.29 -8.26
CA TYR A 77 1.06 1.52 -7.55
C TYR A 77 0.76 0.02 -7.54
N ALA A 78 -0.48 -0.38 -7.26
CA ALA A 78 -0.87 -1.78 -7.22
C ALA A 78 -0.70 -2.42 -8.60
N LEU A 79 -1.31 -1.83 -9.64
CA LEU A 79 -1.27 -2.35 -11.00
C LEU A 79 0.13 -2.24 -11.61
N GLY A 80 0.85 -1.15 -11.33
CA GLY A 80 2.23 -0.97 -11.78
C GLY A 80 3.16 -2.03 -11.20
N ALA A 81 3.08 -2.29 -9.90
CA ALA A 81 3.84 -3.37 -9.26
C ALA A 81 3.47 -4.74 -9.83
N MET A 82 2.18 -5.03 -10.02
CA MET A 82 1.75 -6.29 -10.63
C MET A 82 2.24 -6.44 -12.06
N ALA A 83 2.09 -5.41 -12.90
CA ALA A 83 2.52 -5.44 -14.29
C ALA A 83 4.03 -5.61 -14.42
N LEU A 84 4.82 -4.83 -13.67
CA LEU A 84 6.28 -4.94 -13.66
C LEU A 84 6.74 -6.28 -13.09
N GLY A 85 6.08 -6.78 -12.03
CA GLY A 85 6.38 -8.09 -11.45
C GLY A 85 6.06 -9.23 -12.40
N LEU A 86 4.97 -9.14 -13.16
CA LEU A 86 4.60 -10.15 -14.15
C LEU A 86 5.55 -10.12 -15.34
N VAL A 87 5.76 -8.94 -15.95
CA VAL A 87 6.70 -8.77 -17.07
C VAL A 87 8.10 -9.20 -16.68
N GLY A 88 8.58 -8.77 -15.50
CA GLY A 88 9.88 -9.17 -14.98
C GLY A 88 10.00 -10.67 -14.77
N ALA A 89 8.96 -11.34 -14.27
CA ALA A 89 8.99 -12.79 -14.06
C ALA A 89 9.07 -13.60 -15.37
N TYR A 90 8.47 -13.10 -16.45
CA TYR A 90 8.48 -13.79 -17.76
C TYR A 90 9.67 -13.44 -18.65
N VAL A 91 10.21 -12.22 -18.52
CA VAL A 91 11.33 -11.74 -19.36
C VAL A 91 12.68 -11.99 -18.69
N ALA A 92 12.72 -12.21 -17.37
CA ALA A 92 13.97 -12.48 -16.67
C ALA A 92 14.62 -13.79 -17.15
N GLY A 93 15.80 -13.67 -17.76
CA GLY A 93 16.70 -14.81 -18.01
C GLY A 93 17.46 -15.27 -16.76
N ASP A 94 17.46 -14.45 -15.69
CA ASP A 94 18.14 -14.73 -14.43
C ASP A 94 17.12 -15.14 -13.34
N PRO A 95 17.30 -16.29 -12.66
CA PRO A 95 16.40 -16.77 -11.61
C PRO A 95 16.22 -15.79 -10.44
N VAL A 96 17.24 -15.02 -10.09
CA VAL A 96 17.19 -14.03 -9.00
C VAL A 96 16.27 -12.87 -9.37
N VAL A 97 16.36 -12.40 -10.61
CA VAL A 97 15.47 -11.34 -11.13
C VAL A 97 14.03 -11.86 -11.25
N ALA A 98 13.84 -13.11 -11.68
CA ALA A 98 12.53 -13.73 -11.71
C ALA A 98 11.89 -13.81 -10.31
N GLN A 99 12.66 -14.22 -9.29
CA GLN A 99 12.19 -14.27 -7.90
C GLN A 99 11.83 -12.88 -7.36
N LEU A 100 12.67 -11.87 -7.58
CA LEU A 100 12.37 -10.49 -7.19
C LEU A 100 11.08 -9.98 -7.84
N SER A 101 10.87 -10.34 -9.11
CA SER A 101 9.68 -9.96 -9.88
C SER A 101 8.41 -10.61 -9.30
N LEU A 102 8.49 -11.88 -8.87
CA LEU A 102 7.40 -12.54 -8.14
C LEU A 102 7.11 -11.86 -6.79
N GLY A 103 8.14 -11.39 -6.08
CA GLY A 103 7.96 -10.58 -4.87
C GLY A 103 7.23 -9.27 -5.14
N LEU A 104 7.59 -8.58 -6.22
CA LEU A 104 6.92 -7.35 -6.64
C LEU A 104 5.45 -7.59 -7.04
N LEU A 105 5.17 -8.70 -7.71
CA LEU A 105 3.81 -9.15 -8.02
C LEU A 105 3.00 -9.40 -6.74
N ALA A 106 3.57 -10.12 -5.77
CA ALA A 106 2.93 -10.38 -4.48
C ALA A 106 2.68 -9.10 -3.67
N PHE A 107 3.61 -8.14 -3.71
CA PHE A 107 3.41 -6.80 -3.15
C PHE A 107 2.23 -6.10 -3.79
N GLY A 108 2.15 -6.10 -5.13
CA GLY A 108 1.04 -5.54 -5.88
C GLY A 108 -0.31 -6.16 -5.51
N LEU A 109 -0.37 -7.49 -5.36
CA LEU A 109 -1.57 -8.19 -4.87
C LEU A 109 -1.99 -7.74 -3.47
N GLY A 110 -1.03 -7.57 -2.55
CA GLY A 110 -1.30 -7.01 -1.23
C GLY A 110 -1.89 -5.60 -1.29
N MET A 111 -1.36 -4.75 -2.18
CA MET A 111 -1.84 -3.40 -2.42
C MET A 111 -3.26 -3.36 -2.99
N VAL A 112 -3.71 -4.36 -3.74
CA VAL A 112 -5.11 -4.47 -4.20
C VAL A 112 -6.07 -4.62 -3.02
N GLY A 113 -5.71 -5.40 -2.00
CA GLY A 113 -6.48 -5.49 -0.76
C GLY A 113 -6.65 -4.12 -0.11
N LEU A 114 -5.55 -3.38 0.04
CA LEU A 114 -5.58 -2.02 0.59
C LEU A 114 -6.41 -1.05 -0.27
N LEU A 115 -6.33 -1.14 -1.60
CA LEU A 115 -7.12 -0.32 -2.52
C LEU A 115 -8.62 -0.56 -2.32
N LYS A 116 -9.05 -1.82 -2.17
CA LYS A 116 -10.44 -2.17 -1.88
C LYS A 116 -10.91 -1.49 -0.58
N THR A 117 -10.17 -1.64 0.51
CA THR A 117 -10.52 -1.03 1.80
C THR A 117 -10.53 0.50 1.71
N ALA A 118 -9.63 1.10 0.94
CA ALA A 118 -9.62 2.54 0.69
C ALA A 118 -10.86 3.00 -0.10
N MET A 119 -11.33 2.23 -1.08
CA MET A 119 -12.57 2.51 -1.80
C MET A 119 -13.79 2.47 -0.87
N GLU A 120 -13.86 1.46 0.00
CA GLU A 120 -14.91 1.34 1.03
C GLU A 120 -14.85 2.50 2.01
N MET A 121 -13.67 2.84 2.54
CA MET A 121 -13.48 3.97 3.45
C MET A 121 -13.90 5.30 2.79
N ARG A 122 -13.57 5.51 1.50
CA ARG A 122 -14.05 6.69 0.76
C ARG A 122 -15.58 6.69 0.61
N GLU A 123 -16.23 5.55 0.40
CA GLU A 123 -17.71 5.49 0.35
C GLU A 123 -18.35 5.92 1.67
N HIS A 124 -17.78 5.52 2.81
CA HIS A 124 -18.33 5.88 4.11
C HIS A 124 -18.12 7.36 4.46
N HIS A 125 -16.96 7.93 4.14
CA HIS A 125 -16.55 9.26 4.65
C HIS A 125 -16.75 10.42 3.68
N ARG A 126 -17.18 10.20 2.43
CA ARG A 126 -17.30 11.29 1.45
C ARG A 126 -18.48 12.22 1.77
N LEU A 127 -18.22 13.51 1.86
CA LEU A 127 -19.24 14.51 2.20
C LEU A 127 -20.10 14.92 1.01
N ASP A 128 -19.67 14.64 -0.23
CA ASP A 128 -20.45 14.84 -1.45
C ASP A 128 -21.71 13.97 -1.49
N ARG A 129 -21.68 12.79 -0.85
CA ARG A 129 -22.82 11.86 -0.78
C ARG A 129 -23.45 11.79 0.63
N ASN A 130 -22.66 11.97 1.68
CA ASN A 130 -23.11 11.92 3.07
C ASN A 130 -22.90 13.29 3.77
N PRO A 131 -23.70 14.32 3.45
CA PRO A 131 -23.60 15.60 4.13
C PRO A 131 -23.94 15.46 5.61
N PRO A 132 -23.34 16.26 6.52
CA PRO A 132 -23.67 16.23 7.95
C PRO A 132 -25.17 16.48 8.13
N ARG A 133 -25.86 15.61 8.88
CA ARG A 133 -27.29 15.81 9.17
C ARG A 133 -27.45 17.09 10.00
N ALA A 134 -28.38 17.94 9.60
CA ALA A 134 -28.68 19.22 10.26
C ALA A 134 -29.04 19.08 11.76
N ALA A 135 -29.39 17.89 12.24
CA ALA A 135 -29.68 17.61 13.65
C ALA A 135 -28.45 17.72 14.59
N ASP A 136 -27.22 17.58 14.08
CA ASP A 136 -26.00 17.74 14.90
C ASP A 136 -25.60 19.21 15.07
N ALA A 137 -26.15 20.13 14.27
CA ALA A 137 -25.86 21.56 14.35
C ALA A 137 -26.65 22.29 15.45
N THR A 138 -27.73 21.68 15.97
CA THR A 138 -28.61 22.30 16.97
C THR A 138 -28.24 21.99 18.43
N MET A 139 -27.27 21.11 18.70
CA MET A 139 -26.75 20.93 20.06
C MET A 139 -25.71 22.01 20.37
N VAL A 140 -26.18 23.25 20.47
CA VAL A 140 -25.50 24.29 21.27
C VAL A 140 -25.59 23.84 22.72
N PRO A 141 -24.48 23.61 23.45
CA PRO A 141 -24.58 23.32 24.87
C PRO A 141 -25.20 24.53 25.56
N ALA A 142 -26.34 24.32 26.22
CA ALA A 142 -26.83 25.27 27.20
C ALA A 142 -25.73 25.42 28.27
N ARG A 143 -25.36 26.68 28.51
CA ARG A 143 -24.29 27.11 29.41
C ARG A 143 -24.40 26.52 30.82
#